data_AF-A0A965VPU4-F1
#
_entry.id   AF-A0A965VPU4-F1
#
_cell.length_a   1.000
_cell.length_b   1.000
_cell.length_c   1.000
_cell.angle_alpha   90.00
_cell.angle_beta   90.00
_cell.angle_gamma   90.00
#
_symmetry.space_group_name_H-M   'P 1'
#
loop_
_entity.id
_entity.type
_entity.pdbx_description
1 polymer ?
#
loop_
_entity_poly.entity_id
_entity_poly.type
_entity_poly.pdbx_seq_one_letter_code
_entity_poly.pdbx_strand_id
1 'polypeptide(L)'
;MTPYQEIYNVVIKRGYDDNLAKIIVGQSYNETGNWTSNAFKNHNNAFGYTYVKGSKWQTGKQGLIADNNKPVADYKNVSDSTNELIDWLQRREKNGKFKVKDLNTPEKYAQALKDNAYYGATLNQYISAIKKGVSMYSSKLMQFYDENQGISYTIVAISTFAIFLLVKKLRKK
;
A
#
# COMPACT_ATOMS: atom_id res chain seq x y z
N MET A 1 5.21 3.90 10.72
CA MET A 1 4.99 3.10 9.50
C MET A 1 4.37 4.01 8.47
N THR A 2 4.81 3.96 7.22
CA THR A 2 4.20 4.79 6.16
C THR A 2 2.90 4.14 5.66
N PRO A 3 1.97 4.90 5.03
CA PRO A 3 0.72 4.33 4.54
C PRO A 3 0.91 3.15 3.59
N TYR A 4 1.87 3.25 2.66
CA TYR A 4 2.15 2.18 1.69
C TYR A 4 2.75 0.92 2.33
N GLN A 5 3.55 1.05 3.39
CA GLN A 5 4.04 -0.09 4.16
C GLN A 5 2.90 -0.77 4.91
N GLU A 6 2.00 0.01 5.51
CA GLU A 6 0.84 -0.53 6.23
C GLU A 6 -0.09 -1.31 5.30
N ILE A 7 -0.44 -0.73 4.14
CA ILE A 7 -1.26 -1.39 3.11
C ILE A 7 -0.62 -2.71 2.68
N TYR A 8 0.67 -2.68 2.31
CA TYR A 8 1.39 -3.88 1.89
C TYR A 8 1.34 -4.96 2.97
N ASN A 9 1.67 -4.61 4.22
CA ASN A 9 1.69 -5.55 5.34
C ASN A 9 0.32 -6.17 5.62
N VAL A 10 -0.77 -5.38 5.51
CA VAL A 10 -2.13 -5.91 5.66
C VAL A 10 -2.46 -6.92 4.57
N VAL A 11 -2.12 -6.63 3.31
CA VAL A 11 -2.38 -7.56 2.19
C VAL A 11 -1.61 -8.88 2.38
N ILE A 12 -0.32 -8.81 2.74
CA ILE A 12 0.49 -10.00 3.05
C ILE A 12 -0.09 -10.77 4.25
N LYS A 13 -0.45 -10.09 5.34
CA LYS A 13 -1.06 -10.72 6.52
C LYS A 13 -2.40 -11.39 6.22
N ARG A 14 -3.12 -10.92 5.20
CA ARG A 14 -4.37 -11.51 4.71
C ARG A 14 -4.15 -12.71 3.79
N GLY A 15 -2.89 -13.10 3.55
CA GLY A 15 -2.50 -14.32 2.84
C GLY A 15 -2.35 -14.16 1.33
N TYR A 16 -2.26 -12.92 0.83
CA TYR A 16 -2.07 -12.65 -0.59
C TYR A 16 -0.59 -12.51 -0.95
N ASP A 17 -0.28 -12.74 -2.23
CA ASP A 17 1.08 -12.64 -2.74
C ASP A 17 1.61 -11.20 -2.83
N ASP A 18 2.93 -11.12 -2.97
CA ASP A 18 3.68 -9.86 -3.06
C ASP A 18 3.26 -8.99 -4.25
N ASN A 19 2.90 -9.59 -5.39
CA ASN A 19 2.49 -8.83 -6.57
C ASN A 19 1.16 -8.13 -6.32
N LEU A 20 0.17 -8.84 -5.77
CA LEU A 20 -1.11 -8.24 -5.43
C LEU A 20 -0.97 -7.17 -4.34
N ALA A 21 -0.12 -7.38 -3.34
CA ALA A 21 0.18 -6.38 -2.32
C ALA A 21 0.73 -5.08 -2.93
N LYS A 22 1.72 -5.18 -3.84
CA LYS A 22 2.26 -4.03 -4.59
C LYS A 22 1.20 -3.34 -5.44
N ILE A 23 0.34 -4.10 -6.12
CA ILE A 23 -0.74 -3.56 -6.96
C ILE A 23 -1.75 -2.78 -6.11
N ILE A 24 -2.14 -3.29 -4.94
CA ILE A 24 -3.07 -2.59 -4.03
C ILE A 24 -2.43 -1.31 -3.47
N VAL A 25 -1.13 -1.32 -3.16
CA VAL A 25 -0.38 -0.07 -2.87
C VAL A 25 -0.47 0.91 -4.05
N GLY A 26 -0.28 0.41 -5.27
CA GLY A 26 -0.37 1.20 -6.49
C GLY A 26 -1.75 1.81 -6.72
N GLN A 27 -2.83 1.06 -6.44
CA GLN A 27 -4.18 1.58 -6.44
C GLN A 27 -4.33 2.70 -5.40
N SER A 28 -3.91 2.48 -4.15
CA SER A 28 -4.04 3.50 -3.11
C SER A 28 -3.29 4.78 -3.45
N TYR A 29 -2.10 4.67 -4.04
CA TYR A 29 -1.34 5.82 -4.54
C TYR A 29 -2.16 6.65 -5.53
N ASN A 30 -2.87 6.00 -6.46
CA ASN A 30 -3.74 6.68 -7.42
C ASN A 30 -4.95 7.34 -6.73
N GLU A 31 -5.71 6.57 -5.94
CA GLU A 31 -6.96 7.04 -5.32
C GLU A 31 -6.73 8.21 -4.35
N THR A 32 -5.55 8.25 -3.72
CA THR A 32 -5.26 9.25 -2.69
C THR A 32 -4.43 10.43 -3.21
N GLY A 33 -4.00 10.41 -4.47
CA GLY A 33 -3.06 11.37 -5.02
C GLY A 33 -1.74 11.38 -4.25
N ASN A 34 -1.05 10.24 -4.18
CA ASN A 34 0.15 10.05 -3.35
C ASN A 34 -0.09 10.36 -1.85
N TRP A 35 -1.22 9.91 -1.32
CA TRP A 35 -1.61 10.10 0.08
C TRP A 35 -1.74 11.58 0.51
N THR A 36 -2.02 12.48 -0.44
CA THR A 36 -2.14 13.91 -0.16
C THR A 36 -3.56 14.45 -0.14
N SER A 37 -4.54 13.67 -0.62
CA SER A 37 -5.96 14.06 -0.63
C SER A 37 -6.54 14.28 0.78
N ASN A 38 -7.53 15.16 0.88
CA ASN A 38 -8.23 15.42 2.15
C ASN A 38 -9.02 14.20 2.64
N ALA A 39 -9.58 13.40 1.73
CA ALA A 39 -10.25 12.15 2.08
C ALA A 39 -9.29 11.17 2.77
N PHE A 40 -8.04 11.08 2.29
CA PHE A 40 -7.03 10.27 2.96
C PHE A 40 -6.56 10.89 4.27
N LYS A 41 -6.11 12.16 4.25
CA LYS A 41 -5.52 12.84 5.41
C LYS A 41 -6.44 12.89 6.63
N ASN A 42 -7.73 13.12 6.40
CA ASN A 42 -8.69 13.36 7.49
C ASN A 42 -9.51 12.13 7.86
N HIS A 43 -9.63 11.15 6.94
CA HIS A 43 -10.54 10.01 7.12
C HIS A 43 -9.87 8.65 6.90
N ASN A 44 -8.56 8.61 6.69
CA ASN A 44 -7.80 7.39 6.36
C ASN A 44 -8.37 6.61 5.16
N ASN A 45 -9.12 7.27 4.28
CA ASN A 45 -9.77 6.64 3.15
C ASN A 45 -8.77 6.44 2.01
N ALA A 46 -8.17 5.26 1.99
CA ALA A 46 -7.06 4.92 1.10
C ALA A 46 -7.51 4.46 -0.31
N PHE A 47 -8.81 4.24 -0.51
CA PHE A 47 -9.36 3.59 -1.71
C PHE A 47 -10.63 4.24 -2.28
N GLY A 48 -11.00 5.42 -1.79
CA GLY A 48 -12.10 6.22 -2.34
C GLY A 48 -13.51 5.71 -2.01
N TYR A 49 -13.68 4.95 -0.94
CA TYR A 49 -14.99 4.39 -0.56
C TYR A 49 -15.97 5.48 -0.11
N THR A 50 -17.24 5.30 -0.45
CA THR A 50 -18.34 6.09 0.12
C THR A 50 -18.78 5.50 1.45
N TYR A 51 -19.31 6.35 2.32
CA TYR A 51 -19.83 5.94 3.60
C TYR A 51 -21.04 4.99 3.42
N VAL A 52 -21.01 3.89 4.15
CA VAL A 52 -22.10 2.92 4.20
C VAL A 52 -22.42 2.62 5.66
N LYS A 53 -23.64 2.97 6.09
CA LYS A 53 -24.11 2.71 7.46
C LYS A 53 -24.01 1.21 7.76
N GLY A 54 -23.31 0.87 8.84
CA GLY A 54 -23.10 -0.51 9.28
C GLY A 54 -21.98 -1.26 8.53
N SER A 55 -21.16 -0.59 7.72
CA SER A 55 -19.95 -1.21 7.18
C SER A 55 -19.01 -1.62 8.31
N LYS A 56 -18.47 -2.85 8.22
CA LYS A 56 -17.64 -3.49 9.24
C LYS A 56 -16.38 -2.71 9.60
N TRP A 57 -15.78 -2.03 8.63
CA TRP A 57 -14.46 -1.41 8.76
C TRP A 57 -14.52 0.12 8.95
N GLN A 58 -15.68 0.71 8.71
CA GLN A 58 -15.87 2.15 8.85
C GLN A 58 -16.16 2.50 10.32
N THR A 59 -15.77 3.69 10.77
CA THR A 59 -15.99 4.15 12.15
C THR A 59 -17.47 4.42 12.47
N GLY A 60 -18.35 4.37 11.46
CA GLY A 60 -19.75 4.77 11.55
C GLY A 60 -19.99 6.26 11.35
N LYS A 61 -18.93 7.09 11.25
CA LYS A 61 -19.01 8.52 10.96
C LYS A 61 -19.02 8.77 9.44
N GLN A 62 -19.73 9.81 9.04
CA GLN A 62 -19.66 10.35 7.68
C GLN A 62 -18.44 11.27 7.57
N GLY A 63 -17.63 11.10 6.53
CA GLY A 63 -16.56 12.03 6.20
C GLY A 63 -17.03 13.22 5.37
N LEU A 64 -16.09 13.92 4.73
CA LEU A 64 -16.37 14.99 3.77
C LEU A 64 -17.30 14.54 2.63
N ILE A 65 -18.04 15.48 2.04
CA ILE A 65 -18.87 15.23 0.86
C ILE A 65 -17.98 15.23 -0.39
N ALA A 66 -17.98 14.13 -1.15
CA ALA A 66 -17.28 14.02 -2.42
C ALA A 66 -18.07 14.66 -3.57
N ASP A 67 -17.43 14.80 -4.74
CA ASP A 67 -18.02 15.44 -5.93
C ASP A 67 -19.31 14.76 -6.44
N ASN A 68 -19.52 13.49 -6.07
CA ASN A 68 -20.74 12.75 -6.36
C ASN A 68 -21.88 13.00 -5.33
N ASN A 69 -21.73 14.02 -4.49
CA ASN A 69 -22.65 14.41 -3.41
C ASN A 69 -22.89 13.30 -2.37
N LYS A 70 -21.93 12.39 -2.19
CA LYS A 70 -21.99 11.34 -1.16
C LYS A 70 -20.88 11.55 -0.13
N PRO A 71 -21.15 11.30 1.17
CA PRO A 71 -20.10 11.30 2.17
C PRO A 71 -19.08 10.20 1.89
N VAL A 72 -17.80 10.51 2.04
CA VAL A 72 -16.74 9.50 2.01
C VAL A 72 -16.77 8.67 3.29
N ALA A 73 -16.28 7.44 3.20
CA ALA A 73 -16.09 6.57 4.36
C ALA A 73 -14.99 7.13 5.28
N ASP A 74 -15.19 6.96 6.59
CA ASP A 74 -14.24 7.30 7.65
C ASP A 74 -13.68 6.02 8.30
N TYR A 75 -12.37 5.96 8.44
CA TYR A 75 -11.64 4.80 8.98
C TYR A 75 -10.75 5.19 10.15
N LYS A 76 -10.61 4.28 11.11
CA LYS A 76 -9.72 4.49 12.27
C LYS A 76 -8.25 4.59 11.86
N ASN A 77 -7.86 3.84 10.84
CA ASN A 77 -6.51 3.77 10.31
C ASN A 77 -6.53 3.25 8.86
N VAL A 78 -5.37 3.25 8.22
CA VAL A 78 -5.22 2.79 6.82
C VAL A 78 -5.50 1.29 6.73
N SER A 79 -5.12 0.50 7.72
CA SER A 79 -5.38 -0.95 7.76
C SER A 79 -6.86 -1.29 7.62
N ASP A 80 -7.77 -0.55 8.27
CA ASP A 80 -9.21 -0.78 8.16
C ASP A 80 -9.72 -0.48 6.74
N SER A 81 -9.24 0.61 6.13
CA SER A 81 -9.54 0.94 4.73
C SER A 81 -9.04 -0.15 3.77
N THR A 82 -7.84 -0.70 4.01
CA THR A 82 -7.30 -1.84 3.24
C THR A 82 -8.11 -3.11 3.42
N ASN A 83 -8.55 -3.41 4.64
CA ASN A 83 -9.39 -4.58 4.88
C ASN A 83 -10.76 -4.47 4.22
N GLU A 84 -11.33 -3.26 4.09
CA GLU A 84 -12.58 -3.08 3.33
C GLU A 84 -12.41 -3.42 1.84
N LEU A 85 -11.30 -3.01 1.21
CA LEU A 85 -10.98 -3.40 -0.16
C LEU A 85 -10.81 -4.92 -0.29
N ILE A 86 -10.06 -5.54 0.61
CA ILE A 86 -9.84 -6.99 0.58
C ILE A 86 -11.16 -7.74 0.74
N ASP A 87 -12.01 -7.34 1.69
CA ASP A 87 -13.32 -7.95 1.87
C ASP A 87 -14.21 -7.72 0.63
N TRP A 88 -14.07 -6.59 -0.07
CA TRP A 88 -14.74 -6.35 -1.35
C TRP A 88 -14.28 -7.32 -2.44
N LEU A 89 -12.97 -7.52 -2.60
CA LEU A 89 -12.40 -8.48 -3.55
C LEU A 89 -12.90 -9.90 -3.25
N GLN A 90 -12.89 -10.31 -1.98
CA GLN A 90 -13.37 -11.62 -1.53
C GLN A 90 -14.87 -11.81 -1.80
N ARG A 91 -15.69 -10.77 -1.62
CA ARG A 91 -17.12 -10.82 -1.98
C ARG A 91 -17.31 -11.01 -3.48
N ARG A 92 -16.52 -10.33 -4.33
CA ARG A 92 -16.59 -10.50 -5.79
C ARG A 92 -16.17 -11.90 -6.23
N GLU A 93 -15.14 -12.46 -5.59
CA GLU A 93 -14.75 -13.85 -5.82
C GLU A 93 -15.82 -14.85 -5.39
N LYS A 94 -16.43 -14.66 -4.22
CA LYS A 94 -17.58 -15.48 -3.77
C LYS A 94 -18.76 -15.41 -4.74
N ASN A 95 -18.97 -14.26 -5.36
CA ASN A 95 -20.01 -14.05 -6.37
C ASN A 95 -19.61 -14.53 -7.78
N GLY A 96 -18.49 -15.26 -7.91
CA GLY A 96 -18.04 -15.84 -9.17
C GLY A 96 -17.53 -14.84 -10.20
N LYS A 97 -17.15 -13.62 -9.80
CA LYS A 97 -16.73 -12.58 -10.75
C LYS A 97 -15.28 -12.73 -11.23
N PHE A 98 -14.38 -13.18 -10.36
CA PHE A 98 -12.98 -13.47 -10.66
C PHE A 98 -12.38 -14.29 -9.50
N LYS A 99 -11.15 -14.79 -9.63
CA LYS A 99 -10.38 -15.32 -8.50
C LYS A 99 -9.36 -14.29 -8.06
N VAL A 100 -9.27 -14.01 -6.76
CA VAL A 100 -8.39 -12.92 -6.27
C VAL A 100 -6.92 -13.24 -6.56
N LYS A 101 -6.53 -14.52 -6.46
CA LYS A 101 -5.17 -14.99 -6.79
C LYS A 101 -4.76 -14.75 -8.26
N ASP A 102 -5.73 -14.56 -9.16
CA ASP A 102 -5.44 -14.33 -10.58
C ASP A 102 -5.17 -12.85 -10.87
N LEU A 103 -5.41 -11.94 -9.91
CA LEU A 103 -5.25 -10.50 -10.05
C LEU A 103 -3.80 -10.03 -9.80
N ASN A 104 -2.84 -10.84 -10.26
CA ASN A 104 -1.41 -10.68 -9.98
C ASN A 104 -0.66 -9.77 -10.97
N THR A 105 -1.37 -9.08 -11.86
CA THR A 105 -0.80 -8.02 -12.71
C THR A 105 -1.71 -6.79 -12.71
N PRO A 106 -1.17 -5.57 -12.92
CA PRO A 106 -1.97 -4.35 -12.99
C PRO A 106 -3.11 -4.43 -14.02
N GLU A 107 -2.88 -5.09 -15.16
CA GLU A 107 -3.87 -5.28 -16.22
C GLU A 107 -5.05 -6.13 -15.76
N LYS A 108 -4.78 -7.32 -15.22
CA LYS A 108 -5.83 -8.23 -14.74
C LYS A 108 -6.60 -7.61 -13.59
N TYR A 109 -5.89 -6.96 -12.66
CA TYR A 109 -6.48 -6.27 -11.53
C TYR A 109 -7.39 -5.13 -11.98
N ALA A 110 -6.89 -4.22 -12.82
CA ALA A 110 -7.66 -3.09 -13.34
C ALA A 110 -8.88 -3.55 -14.15
N GLN A 111 -8.73 -4.56 -15.01
CA GLN A 111 -9.84 -5.12 -15.77
C GLN A 111 -10.92 -5.68 -14.85
N ALA A 112 -10.55 -6.49 -13.86
CA ALA A 112 -11.49 -7.05 -12.89
C ALA A 112 -12.26 -5.96 -12.12
N LEU A 113 -11.57 -4.86 -11.74
CA LEU A 113 -12.20 -3.70 -11.11
C LEU A 113 -13.14 -2.96 -12.07
N LYS A 114 -12.75 -2.79 -13.34
CA LYS A 114 -13.56 -2.12 -14.36
C LYS A 114 -14.85 -2.87 -14.64
N ASP A 115 -14.76 -4.19 -14.83
CA ASP A 115 -15.90 -5.08 -15.09
C ASP A 115 -16.90 -5.12 -13.92
N ASN A 116 -16.44 -4.73 -12.73
CA ASN A 116 -17.26 -4.65 -11.51
C ASN A 116 -17.56 -3.20 -11.10
N ALA A 117 -17.44 -2.25 -12.04
CA ALA A 117 -17.79 -0.84 -11.90
C ALA A 117 -17.14 -0.15 -10.68
N TYR A 118 -15.91 -0.54 -10.33
CA TYR A 118 -15.18 0.08 -9.23
C TYR A 118 -14.80 1.54 -9.54
N TYR A 119 -14.46 1.86 -10.80
CA TYR A 119 -13.99 3.18 -11.23
C TYR A 119 -14.51 3.61 -12.61
N GLY A 120 -14.53 4.93 -12.83
CA GLY A 120 -15.07 5.56 -14.04
C GLY A 120 -14.08 5.75 -15.19
N ALA A 121 -12.79 5.99 -14.90
CA ALA A 121 -11.75 6.24 -15.90
C ALA A 121 -11.59 5.11 -16.94
N THR A 122 -10.90 5.39 -18.06
CA THR A 122 -10.58 4.34 -19.04
C THR A 122 -9.65 3.29 -18.42
N LEU A 123 -9.69 2.06 -18.94
CA LEU A 123 -8.85 0.97 -18.46
C LEU A 123 -7.34 1.34 -18.51
N ASN A 124 -6.89 1.88 -19.65
CA ASN A 124 -5.47 2.23 -19.85
C ASN A 124 -4.99 3.34 -18.90
N GLN A 125 -5.83 4.34 -18.63
CA GLN A 125 -5.51 5.38 -17.64
C GLN A 125 -5.31 4.78 -16.25
N TYR A 126 -6.20 3.87 -15.84
CA TYR A 126 -6.15 3.26 -14.53
C TYR A 126 -4.94 2.30 -14.38
N ILE A 127 -4.67 1.47 -15.39
CA ILE A 127 -3.47 0.61 -15.43
C ILE A 127 -2.20 1.47 -15.29
N SER A 128 -2.11 2.56 -16.03
CA SER A 128 -0.95 3.46 -16.00
C SER A 128 -0.76 4.08 -14.61
N ALA A 129 -1.85 4.47 -13.95
CA ALA A 129 -1.81 5.03 -12.62
C ALA A 129 -1.37 4.01 -11.56
N ILE A 130 -1.89 2.77 -11.61
CA ILE A 130 -1.45 1.68 -10.73
C ILE A 130 0.05 1.41 -10.93
N LYS A 131 0.51 1.28 -12.18
CA LYS A 131 1.93 1.04 -12.50
C LYS A 131 2.83 2.14 -11.94
N LYS A 132 2.40 3.40 -12.01
CA LYS A 132 3.12 4.53 -11.40
C LYS A 132 3.25 4.35 -9.89
N GLY A 133 2.18 3.96 -9.21
CA GLY A 133 2.20 3.70 -7.77
C GLY A 133 3.06 2.49 -7.38
N VAL A 134 3.02 1.40 -8.16
CA VAL A 134 3.90 0.23 -7.99
C VAL A 134 5.38 0.63 -8.13
N SER A 135 5.72 1.39 -9.17
CA SER A 135 7.09 1.86 -9.40
C SER A 135 7.59 2.74 -8.25
N MET A 136 6.75 3.65 -7.74
CA MET A 136 7.05 4.49 -6.58
C MET A 136 7.31 3.64 -5.33
N TYR A 137 6.53 2.59 -5.09
CA TYR A 137 6.73 1.71 -3.94
C TYR A 137 8.07 0.96 -4.05
N SER A 138 8.36 0.40 -5.23
CA SER A 138 9.61 -0.30 -5.49
C SER A 138 10.83 0.60 -5.30
N SER A 139 10.79 1.85 -5.76
CA SER A 139 11.91 2.78 -5.58
C SER A 139 12.14 3.15 -4.11
N LYS A 140 11.06 3.35 -3.34
CA LYS A 140 11.17 3.63 -1.89
C LYS A 140 11.71 2.44 -1.09
N LEU A 141 11.36 1.21 -1.48
CA LEU A 141 11.95 0.01 -0.88
C LEU A 141 13.45 -0.07 -1.16
N MET A 142 13.87 0.21 -2.40
CA MET A 142 15.29 0.21 -2.76
C MET A 142 16.07 1.28 -2.00
N GLN A 143 15.53 2.50 -1.88
CA GLN A 143 16.17 3.56 -1.10
C GLN A 143 16.35 3.14 0.36
N PHE A 144 15.34 2.53 0.98
CA PHE A 144 15.47 2.02 2.35
C PHE A 144 16.55 0.94 2.44
N TYR A 145 16.63 0.04 1.46
CA TYR A 145 17.67 -0.99 1.45
C TYR A 145 19.08 -0.38 1.33
N ASP A 146 19.28 0.57 0.43
CA ASP A 146 20.57 1.24 0.20
C ASP A 146 21.03 2.04 1.43
N GLU A 147 20.11 2.79 2.06
CA GLU A 147 20.38 3.56 3.28
C GLU A 147 20.82 2.64 4.44
N ASN A 148 20.24 1.45 4.57
CA ASN A 148 20.58 0.51 5.64
C ASN A 148 21.81 -0.37 5.35
N GLN A 149 22.10 -0.66 4.09
CA GLN A 149 23.35 -1.32 3.67
C GLN A 149 24.55 -0.40 3.93
N GLY A 150 24.46 0.89 3.61
CA GLY A 150 25.51 1.87 3.90
C GLY A 150 25.86 1.97 5.39
N ILE A 151 24.85 1.90 6.27
CA ILE A 151 25.05 1.83 7.73
C ILE A 151 25.75 0.52 8.13
N SER A 152 25.35 -0.61 7.54
CA SER A 152 25.94 -1.92 7.84
C SER A 152 27.43 -1.99 7.46
N TYR A 153 27.81 -1.49 6.29
CA TYR A 153 29.22 -1.43 5.89
C TYR A 153 30.06 -0.50 6.77
N THR A 154 29.48 0.62 7.22
CA THR A 154 30.17 1.58 8.09
C THR A 154 30.46 0.98 9.48
N ILE A 155 29.50 0.26 10.07
CA ILE A 155 29.68 -0.42 11.36
C ILE A 155 30.75 -1.52 11.27
N VAL A 156 30.73 -2.32 10.20
CA VAL A 156 31.75 -3.36 9.96
C VAL A 156 33.14 -2.72 9.79
N ALA A 157 33.26 -1.63 9.04
CA ALA A 157 34.53 -0.92 8.88
C ALA A 157 35.07 -0.34 10.20
N ILE A 158 34.22 0.27 11.02
CA ILE A 158 34.60 0.83 12.34
C ILE A 158 35.05 -0.29 13.29
N SER A 159 34.31 -1.40 13.36
CA SER A 159 34.67 -2.53 14.22
C SER A 159 36.01 -3.16 13.81
N THR A 160 36.26 -3.30 12.52
CA THR A 160 37.52 -3.84 11.98
C THR A 160 38.70 -2.91 12.29
N PHE A 161 38.50 -1.60 12.14
CA PHE A 161 39.52 -0.59 12.47
C PHE A 161 39.82 -0.53 13.98
N ALA A 162 38.79 -0.61 14.83
CA ALA A 162 38.96 -0.64 16.29
C ALA A 162 39.74 -1.89 16.75
N ILE A 163 39.45 -3.06 16.17
CA ILE A 163 40.20 -4.30 16.42
C ILE A 163 41.66 -4.14 15.98
N PHE A 164 41.91 -3.57 14.79
CA PHE A 164 43.27 -3.31 14.30
C PHE A 164 44.07 -2.40 15.26
N LEU A 165 43.46 -1.32 15.74
CA LEU A 165 44.09 -0.43 16.73
C LEU A 165 44.38 -1.15 18.06
N LEU A 166 43.45 -2.00 18.52
CA LEU A 166 43.62 -2.78 19.75
C LEU A 166 44.78 -3.77 19.62
N VAL A 167 44.86 -4.52 18.52
CA VAL A 167 45.96 -5.47 18.23
C VAL A 167 47.29 -4.74 18.14
N LYS A 168 47.34 -3.57 17.48
CA LYS A 168 48.55 -2.75 17.38
C LYS A 168 49.02 -2.24 18.75
N LYS A 169 48.10 -1.90 19.65
CA LYS A 169 48.41 -1.47 21.03
C LYS A 169 48.95 -2.63 21.87
N LEU A 170 48.40 -3.83 21.71
CA LEU A 170 48.82 -5.03 22.45
C LEU A 170 50.21 -5.54 22.03
N ARG A 171 50.60 -5.38 20.75
CA ARG A 171 51.92 -5.79 20.24
C ARG A 171 53.09 -4.87 20.64
N LYS A 172 52.82 -3.72 21.26
CA LYS A 172 53.84 -2.74 21.69
C LYS A 172 54.20 -2.86 23.18
N LYS A 173 53.66 -3.85 23.89
CA LYS A 173 54.06 -4.24 25.25
C LYS A 173 54.86 -5.52 25.17
#